data_AF-A0A6A3GSF1-F1
#
_entry.id   AF-A0A6A3GSF1-F1
#
_cell.length_a   1.000
_cell.length_b   1.000
_cell.length_c   1.000
_cell.angle_alpha   90.00
_cell.angle_beta   90.00
_cell.angle_gamma   90.00
#
_symmetry.space_group_name_H-M   'P 1'
#
loop_
_entity.id
_entity.type
_entity.pdbx_description
1 polymer ?
#
loop_
_entity_poly.entity_id
_entity_poly.type
_entity_poly.pdbx_seq_one_letter_code
_entity_poly.pdbx_strand_id
1 'polypeptide(L)'
;MTSKTSQAGTTVFTYKPYVNALALEDFNEKASLSTRIRWLENFQRMAVQGGWSDKMRIYEMKLKLPSSARDWRYNLDESVRHSWKRFLRAFKEKYCKAKTSDSERYYSMTQKKTEAPLEFFYLLNRVADKAGINFRKSSKERERHFKVFMKKLLDSSLRSTLQGQRLHSLEDLEFVLKQYVEMHQDDDYETPPPQTRISSGLHVRWEVPSEASCQGLRCAKQGRVKFRG
;
A
#
# COMPACT_ATOMS: atom_id res chain seq x y z
N MET A 1 -10.19 -67.49 -39.94
CA MET A 1 -9.46 -66.91 -38.81
C MET A 1 -9.18 -65.45 -39.10
N THR A 2 -9.80 -64.52 -38.37
CA THR A 2 -9.63 -63.07 -38.55
C THR A 2 -8.53 -62.57 -37.62
N SER A 3 -7.42 -62.09 -38.17
CA SER A 3 -6.36 -61.43 -37.41
C SER A 3 -6.67 -59.94 -37.28
N LYS A 4 -6.90 -59.48 -36.04
CA LYS A 4 -7.08 -58.06 -35.70
C LYS A 4 -5.72 -57.39 -35.56
N THR A 5 -5.46 -56.38 -36.37
CA THR A 5 -4.31 -55.47 -36.22
C THR A 5 -4.58 -54.50 -35.06
N SER A 6 -3.69 -54.50 -34.06
CA SER A 6 -3.72 -53.57 -32.91
C SER A 6 -3.26 -52.18 -33.34
N GLN A 7 -4.11 -51.16 -33.16
CA GLN A 7 -3.72 -49.76 -33.31
C GLN A 7 -2.76 -49.37 -32.19
N ALA A 8 -1.57 -48.87 -32.56
CA ALA A 8 -0.65 -48.23 -31.64
C ALA A 8 -1.25 -46.88 -31.22
N GLY A 9 -1.62 -46.77 -29.94
CA GLY A 9 -2.06 -45.50 -29.36
C GLY A 9 -0.90 -44.52 -29.28
N THR A 10 -0.95 -43.44 -30.06
CA THR A 10 0.00 -42.33 -29.97
C THR A 10 -0.26 -41.55 -28.68
N THR A 11 0.52 -41.84 -27.63
CA THR A 11 0.52 -41.05 -26.40
C THR A 11 1.11 -39.67 -26.70
N VAL A 12 0.26 -38.66 -26.87
CA VAL A 12 0.68 -37.26 -27.02
C VAL A 12 1.25 -36.77 -25.69
N PHE A 13 2.57 -36.72 -25.58
CA PHE A 13 3.25 -36.21 -24.39
C PHE A 13 3.18 -34.68 -24.39
N THR A 14 2.22 -34.11 -23.65
CA THR A 14 2.10 -32.65 -23.51
C THR A 14 3.26 -32.15 -22.64
N TYR A 15 4.35 -31.73 -23.27
CA TYR A 15 5.48 -31.13 -22.58
C TYR A 15 5.07 -29.77 -21.99
N LYS A 16 4.96 -29.69 -20.67
CA LYS A 16 4.83 -28.40 -19.97
C LYS A 16 6.23 -27.82 -19.81
N PRO A 17 6.58 -26.70 -20.45
CA PRO A 17 7.88 -26.10 -20.29
C PRO A 17 8.11 -25.74 -18.82
N TYR A 18 9.27 -26.12 -18.30
CA TYR A 18 9.69 -25.76 -16.95
C TYR A 18 9.76 -24.24 -16.81
N VAL A 19 8.89 -23.68 -15.98
CA VAL A 19 8.99 -22.28 -15.56
C VAL A 19 9.98 -22.23 -14.41
N ASN A 20 11.14 -21.60 -14.62
CA ASN A 20 12.15 -21.42 -13.59
C ASN A 20 11.79 -20.21 -12.70
N ALA A 21 12.05 -20.31 -11.39
CA ALA A 21 11.94 -19.17 -10.46
C ALA A 21 12.97 -18.06 -10.72
N LEU A 22 13.92 -18.23 -11.65
CA LEU A 22 14.98 -17.24 -11.94
C LEU A 22 14.43 -15.82 -12.18
N ALA A 23 13.27 -15.68 -12.82
CA ALA A 23 12.64 -14.39 -13.08
C ALA A 23 12.10 -13.68 -11.82
N LEU A 24 11.98 -14.38 -10.69
CA LEU A 24 11.57 -13.81 -9.42
C LEU A 24 12.79 -13.26 -8.68
N GLU A 25 12.72 -12.01 -8.23
CA GLU A 25 13.75 -11.45 -7.35
C GLU A 25 13.87 -12.23 -6.04
N ASP A 26 15.01 -12.10 -5.36
CA ASP A 26 15.21 -12.71 -4.05
C ASP A 26 14.28 -12.09 -3.00
N PHE A 27 13.91 -12.90 -2.01
CA PHE A 27 13.04 -12.47 -0.93
C PHE A 27 13.74 -11.44 -0.04
N ASN A 28 13.14 -10.26 0.13
CA ASN A 28 13.65 -9.26 1.07
C ASN A 28 12.83 -9.25 2.37
N GLU A 29 13.40 -9.77 3.45
CA GLU A 29 12.73 -9.83 4.75
C GLU A 29 12.47 -8.46 5.39
N LYS A 30 13.24 -7.43 5.00
CA LYS A 30 13.13 -6.06 5.49
C LYS A 30 12.16 -5.21 4.65
N ALA A 31 11.68 -5.73 3.53
CA ALA A 31 10.72 -5.02 2.69
C ALA A 31 9.38 -4.82 3.42
N SER A 32 8.59 -3.88 2.90
CA SER A 32 7.25 -3.61 3.43
C SER A 32 6.40 -4.90 3.46
N LEU A 33 5.43 -4.98 4.38
CA LEU A 33 4.56 -6.15 4.47
C LEU A 33 3.84 -6.45 3.14
N SER A 34 3.37 -5.43 2.43
CA SER A 34 2.71 -5.58 1.13
C SER A 34 3.68 -6.12 0.07
N THR A 35 4.92 -5.65 0.05
CA THR A 35 5.97 -6.18 -0.85
C THR A 35 6.23 -7.66 -0.56
N ARG A 36 6.36 -8.05 0.72
CA ARG A 36 6.59 -9.44 1.12
C ARG A 36 5.42 -10.36 0.77
N ILE A 37 4.18 -9.89 0.95
CA ILE A 37 2.97 -10.63 0.55
C ILE A 37 2.92 -10.80 -0.98
N ARG A 38 3.13 -9.71 -1.73
CA ARG A 38 3.13 -9.73 -3.20
C ARG A 38 4.19 -10.67 -3.76
N TRP A 39 5.39 -10.66 -3.17
CA TRP A 39 6.45 -11.61 -3.54
C TRP A 39 5.98 -13.05 -3.39
N LEU A 40 5.36 -13.40 -2.26
CA LEU A 40 4.86 -14.75 -2.00
C LEU A 40 3.69 -15.14 -2.92
N GLU A 41 2.82 -14.20 -3.27
CA GLU A 41 1.75 -14.40 -4.26
C GLU A 41 2.32 -14.69 -5.66
N ASN A 42 3.33 -13.92 -6.08
CA ASN A 42 4.01 -14.14 -7.36
C ASN A 42 4.72 -15.50 -7.38
N PHE A 43 5.43 -15.86 -6.31
CA PHE A 43 6.06 -17.18 -6.17
C PHE A 43 5.04 -18.32 -6.32
N GLN A 44 3.91 -18.23 -5.60
CA GLN A 44 2.85 -19.24 -5.67
C GLN A 44 2.23 -19.30 -7.08
N ARG A 45 2.01 -18.15 -7.73
CA ARG A 45 1.49 -18.09 -9.11
C ARG A 45 2.43 -18.80 -10.08
N MET A 46 3.74 -18.52 -10.00
CA MET A 46 4.76 -19.21 -10.81
C MET A 46 4.76 -20.71 -10.55
N ALA A 47 4.69 -21.13 -9.29
CA ALA A 47 4.66 -22.54 -8.93
C ALA A 47 3.42 -23.27 -9.45
N VAL A 48 2.27 -22.59 -9.54
CA VAL A 48 1.04 -23.13 -10.13
C VAL A 48 1.18 -23.21 -11.66
N GLN A 49 1.62 -22.14 -12.31
CA GLN A 49 1.81 -22.09 -13.77
C GLN A 49 2.84 -23.10 -14.26
N GLY A 50 3.95 -23.25 -13.53
CA GLY A 50 5.00 -24.23 -13.81
C GLY A 50 4.67 -25.65 -13.38
N GLY A 51 3.51 -25.90 -12.77
CA GLY A 51 3.11 -27.24 -12.31
C GLY A 51 4.06 -27.85 -11.28
N TRP A 52 4.67 -27.02 -10.42
CA TRP A 52 5.70 -27.47 -9.49
C TRP A 52 5.14 -28.41 -8.42
N SER A 53 5.90 -29.47 -8.12
CA SER A 53 5.65 -30.33 -6.96
C SER A 53 5.97 -29.59 -5.65
N ASP A 54 5.46 -30.08 -4.52
CA ASP A 54 5.77 -29.51 -3.21
C ASP A 54 7.27 -29.53 -2.88
N LYS A 55 7.98 -30.59 -3.30
CA LYS A 55 9.45 -30.68 -3.17
C LYS A 55 10.14 -29.57 -3.96
N MET A 56 9.66 -29.29 -5.17
CA MET A 56 10.20 -28.22 -6.01
C MET A 56 9.93 -26.83 -5.42
N ARG A 57 8.71 -26.59 -4.91
CA ARG A 57 8.36 -25.35 -4.21
C ARG A 57 9.29 -25.08 -3.03
N ILE A 58 9.59 -26.10 -2.22
CA ILE A 58 10.51 -25.97 -1.09
C ILE A 58 11.93 -25.65 -1.56
N TYR A 59 12.40 -26.33 -2.62
CA TYR A 59 13.73 -26.12 -3.18
C TYR A 59 13.90 -24.71 -3.74
N GLU A 60 13.01 -24.29 -4.65
CA GLU A 60 13.03 -22.97 -5.28
C GLU A 60 12.89 -21.85 -4.25
N MET A 61 12.00 -22.03 -3.27
CA MET A 61 11.87 -21.05 -2.19
C MET A 61 13.17 -20.93 -1.40
N LYS A 62 13.84 -22.04 -1.07
CA LYS A 62 15.14 -22.01 -0.37
C LYS A 62 16.19 -21.20 -1.13
N LEU A 63 16.23 -21.32 -2.47
CA LEU A 63 17.17 -20.58 -3.31
C LEU A 63 16.93 -19.06 -3.26
N LYS A 64 15.65 -18.65 -3.22
CA LYS A 64 15.27 -17.24 -3.19
C LYS A 64 15.30 -16.61 -1.80
N LEU A 65 15.50 -17.38 -0.73
CA LEU A 65 15.59 -16.84 0.62
C LEU A 65 17.00 -16.28 0.90
N PRO A 66 17.12 -15.12 1.56
CA PRO A 66 18.40 -14.61 2.04
C PRO A 66 18.94 -15.48 3.19
N SER A 67 20.23 -15.32 3.53
CA SER A 67 20.89 -16.17 4.54
C SER A 67 20.13 -16.24 5.86
N SER A 68 19.71 -15.09 6.42
CA SER A 68 18.95 -15.04 7.68
C SER A 68 17.64 -15.84 7.65
N ALA A 69 16.93 -15.83 6.52
CA ALA A 69 15.70 -16.60 6.35
C ALA A 69 15.97 -18.10 6.12
N ARG A 70 17.10 -18.46 5.49
CA ARG A 70 17.56 -19.85 5.40
C ARG A 70 17.96 -20.38 6.77
N ASP A 71 18.67 -19.59 7.58
CA ASP A 71 19.07 -19.94 8.95
C ASP A 71 17.84 -20.14 9.84
N TRP A 72 16.85 -19.24 9.76
CA TRP A 72 15.57 -19.46 10.42
C TRP A 72 14.90 -20.77 9.97
N ARG A 73 14.87 -21.05 8.66
CA ARG A 73 14.31 -22.31 8.15
C ARG A 73 15.06 -23.53 8.71
N TYR A 74 16.39 -23.48 8.86
CA TYR A 74 17.17 -24.58 9.43
C TYR A 74 16.81 -24.88 10.89
N ASN A 75 16.32 -23.89 11.63
CA ASN A 75 15.85 -24.05 13.01
C ASN A 75 14.42 -24.62 13.13
N LEU A 76 13.70 -24.84 12.02
CA LEU A 76 12.39 -25.49 12.05
C LEU A 76 12.54 -27.02 12.10
N ASP A 77 11.57 -27.70 12.72
CA ASP A 77 11.48 -29.16 12.69
C ASP A 77 11.52 -29.71 11.27
N GLU A 78 12.18 -30.86 11.10
CA GLU A 78 12.33 -31.51 9.80
C GLU A 78 10.98 -31.74 9.10
N SER A 79 9.99 -32.19 9.87
CA SER A 79 8.64 -32.44 9.37
C SER A 79 7.92 -31.16 8.89
N VAL A 80 8.33 -29.97 9.36
CA VAL A 80 7.87 -28.67 8.86
C VAL A 80 8.66 -28.30 7.60
N ARG A 81 10.00 -28.47 7.61
CA ARG A 81 10.90 -28.11 6.49
C ARG A 81 10.56 -28.81 5.18
N HIS A 82 10.06 -30.04 5.27
CA HIS A 82 9.79 -30.91 4.11
C HIS A 82 8.31 -30.96 3.68
N SER A 83 7.41 -30.35 4.44
CA SER A 83 5.99 -30.24 4.06
C SER A 83 5.69 -28.83 3.57
N TRP A 84 5.39 -28.68 2.27
CA TRP A 84 5.12 -27.36 1.69
C TRP A 84 4.00 -26.63 2.43
N LYS A 85 2.91 -27.33 2.77
CA LYS A 85 1.79 -26.78 3.54
C LYS A 85 2.22 -26.23 4.90
N ARG A 86 3.04 -26.99 5.66
CA ARG A 86 3.49 -26.58 7.01
C ARG A 86 4.54 -25.47 6.92
N PHE A 87 5.49 -25.60 6.02
CA PHE A 87 6.51 -24.58 5.76
C PHE A 87 5.88 -23.25 5.33
N LEU A 88 4.95 -23.27 4.37
CA LEU A 88 4.25 -22.07 3.91
C LEU A 88 3.46 -21.40 5.04
N ARG A 89 2.84 -22.18 5.94
CA ARG A 89 2.16 -21.63 7.13
C ARG A 89 3.15 -20.92 8.06
N ALA A 90 4.25 -21.56 8.40
CA ALA A 90 5.29 -20.98 9.25
C ALA A 90 5.92 -19.73 8.61
N PHE A 91 6.14 -19.76 7.30
CA PHE A 91 6.68 -18.63 6.55
C PHE A 91 5.72 -17.43 6.57
N LYS A 92 4.43 -17.67 6.28
CA LYS A 92 3.40 -16.62 6.34
C LYS A 92 3.30 -16.01 7.74
N GLU A 93 3.34 -16.83 8.78
CA GLU A 93 3.28 -16.37 10.17
C GLU A 93 4.48 -15.47 10.54
N LYS A 94 5.70 -15.85 10.14
CA LYS A 94 6.91 -15.07 10.47
C LYS A 94 7.07 -13.81 9.62
N TYR A 95 6.84 -13.92 8.32
CA TYR A 95 7.25 -12.91 7.34
C TYR A 95 6.09 -12.20 6.65
N CYS A 96 4.88 -12.76 6.66
CA CYS A 96 3.72 -12.17 5.98
C CYS A 96 2.58 -11.81 6.93
N LYS A 97 2.79 -11.91 8.25
CA LYS A 97 1.83 -11.45 9.25
C LYS A 97 2.12 -10.00 9.63
N ALA A 98 1.05 -9.21 9.76
CA ALA A 98 1.15 -7.88 10.33
C ALA A 98 1.59 -7.99 11.79
N LYS A 99 2.53 -7.13 12.21
CA LYS A 99 2.95 -7.05 13.61
C LYS A 99 1.81 -6.54 14.50
N THR A 100 0.99 -5.65 13.96
CA THR A 100 -0.20 -5.10 14.60
C THR A 100 -1.42 -5.93 14.23
N SER A 101 -2.30 -6.16 15.20
CA SER A 101 -3.59 -6.80 14.92
C SER A 101 -4.47 -5.90 14.04
N ASP A 102 -5.42 -6.46 13.31
CA ASP A 102 -6.35 -5.65 12.50
C ASP A 102 -7.18 -4.69 13.39
N SER A 103 -7.54 -5.12 14.61
CA SER A 103 -8.22 -4.28 15.61
C SER A 103 -7.34 -3.11 16.09
N GLU A 104 -6.08 -3.40 16.44
CA GLU A 104 -5.13 -2.35 16.82
C GLU A 104 -4.89 -1.37 15.67
N ARG A 105 -4.79 -1.86 14.44
CA ARG A 105 -4.64 -1.03 13.25
C ARG A 105 -5.84 -0.11 13.06
N TYR A 106 -7.06 -0.60 13.26
CA TYR A 106 -8.28 0.19 13.16
C TYR A 106 -8.28 1.38 14.15
N TYR A 107 -7.93 1.14 15.42
CA TYR A 107 -7.97 2.19 16.43
C TYR A 107 -6.74 3.13 16.38
N SER A 108 -5.60 2.67 15.87
CA SER A 108 -4.37 3.47 15.80
C SER A 108 -4.28 4.34 14.55
N MET A 109 -4.75 3.87 13.39
CA MET A 109 -4.56 4.57 12.12
C MET A 109 -5.14 5.98 12.11
N THR A 110 -4.41 6.91 11.49
CA THR A 110 -4.76 8.33 11.31
C THR A 110 -4.64 8.68 9.84
N GLN A 111 -5.36 9.72 9.41
CA GLN A 111 -5.22 10.21 8.05
C GLN A 111 -3.77 10.69 7.78
N LYS A 112 -3.21 10.32 6.64
CA LYS A 112 -1.91 10.79 6.13
C LYS A 112 -2.06 12.14 5.43
N LYS A 113 -0.98 12.93 5.42
CA LYS A 113 -0.99 14.25 4.76
C LYS A 113 -1.23 14.19 3.25
N THR A 114 -0.86 13.08 2.61
CA THR A 114 -0.94 12.90 1.15
C THR A 114 -2.22 12.19 0.71
N GLU A 115 -3.11 11.82 1.63
CA GLU A 115 -4.34 11.08 1.28
C GLU A 115 -5.57 11.96 1.47
N ALA A 116 -6.43 11.99 0.45
CA ALA A 116 -7.69 12.70 0.52
C ALA A 116 -8.59 12.09 1.62
N PRO A 117 -9.45 12.89 2.28
CA PRO A 117 -10.38 12.39 3.30
C PRO A 117 -11.25 11.22 2.83
N LEU A 118 -11.67 11.23 1.56
CA LEU A 118 -12.45 10.16 0.93
C LEU A 118 -11.66 8.85 0.83
N GLU A 119 -10.39 8.91 0.41
CA GLU A 119 -9.52 7.74 0.33
C GLU A 119 -9.24 7.15 1.73
N PHE A 120 -9.05 8.03 2.73
CA PHE A 120 -8.92 7.59 4.12
C PHE A 120 -10.18 6.91 4.64
N PHE A 121 -11.37 7.40 4.28
CA PHE A 121 -12.64 6.76 4.63
C PHE A 121 -12.74 5.34 4.08
N TYR A 122 -12.44 5.14 2.80
CA TYR A 122 -12.42 3.80 2.19
C TYR A 122 -11.38 2.88 2.83
N LEU A 123 -10.20 3.41 3.14
CA LEU A 123 -9.16 2.66 3.82
C LEU A 123 -9.62 2.20 5.22
N LEU A 124 -10.25 3.10 5.99
CA LEU A 124 -10.75 2.81 7.33
C LEU A 124 -11.87 1.76 7.31
N ASN A 125 -12.81 1.85 6.35
CA ASN A 125 -13.86 0.85 6.13
C ASN A 125 -13.25 -0.55 5.91
N ARG A 126 -12.25 -0.64 5.02
CA ARG A 126 -11.56 -1.90 4.73
C ARG A 126 -10.84 -2.49 5.94
N VAL A 127 -10.23 -1.64 6.77
CA VAL A 127 -9.55 -2.09 8.00
C VAL A 127 -10.55 -2.52 9.06
N ALA A 128 -11.69 -1.83 9.18
CA ALA A 128 -12.78 -2.21 10.07
C ALA A 128 -13.36 -3.59 9.72
N ASP A 129 -13.58 -3.87 8.41
CA ASP A 129 -14.03 -5.18 7.94
C ASP A 129 -13.03 -6.29 8.31
N LYS A 130 -11.72 -6.05 8.15
CA LYS A 130 -10.67 -7.00 8.58
C LYS A 130 -10.62 -7.20 10.09
N ALA A 131 -10.94 -6.17 10.86
CA ALA A 131 -11.01 -6.22 12.32
C ALA A 131 -12.33 -6.86 12.84
N GLY A 132 -13.25 -7.25 11.96
CA GLY A 132 -14.56 -7.81 12.35
C GLY A 132 -15.54 -6.77 12.91
N ILE A 133 -15.33 -5.48 12.59
CA ILE A 133 -16.19 -4.39 13.05
C ILE A 133 -17.38 -4.25 12.10
N ASN A 134 -18.57 -4.59 12.59
CA ASN A 134 -19.78 -4.63 11.79
C ASN A 134 -20.50 -3.28 11.73
N PHE A 135 -19.81 -2.23 11.24
CA PHE A 135 -20.36 -0.87 11.18
C PHE A 135 -21.59 -0.73 10.27
N ARG A 136 -21.86 -1.72 9.40
CA ARG A 136 -23.07 -1.79 8.56
C ARG A 136 -24.28 -2.41 9.27
N LYS A 137 -24.09 -3.05 10.43
CA LYS A 137 -25.14 -3.84 11.10
C LYS A 137 -26.23 -2.99 11.74
N SER A 138 -25.90 -1.82 12.29
CA SER A 138 -26.86 -0.95 12.97
C SER A 138 -26.44 0.51 12.89
N SER A 139 -27.40 1.42 13.06
CA SER A 139 -27.13 2.86 13.17
C SER A 139 -26.12 3.15 14.29
N LYS A 140 -26.22 2.48 15.44
CA LYS A 140 -25.31 2.66 16.58
C LYS A 140 -23.87 2.26 16.26
N GLU A 141 -23.64 1.15 15.57
CA GLU A 141 -22.29 0.73 15.15
C GLU A 141 -21.72 1.67 14.08
N ARG A 142 -22.56 2.12 13.14
CA ARG A 142 -22.19 3.10 12.11
C ARG A 142 -21.77 4.43 12.70
N GLU A 143 -22.53 4.94 13.67
CA GLU A 143 -22.24 6.20 14.34
C GLU A 143 -20.91 6.13 15.12
N ARG A 144 -20.63 5.01 15.79
CA ARG A 144 -19.32 4.81 16.44
C ARG A 144 -18.19 4.80 15.43
N HIS A 145 -18.39 4.15 14.29
CA HIS A 145 -17.41 4.12 13.21
C HIS A 145 -17.16 5.53 12.63
N PHE A 146 -18.20 6.33 12.42
CA PHE A 146 -18.07 7.73 11.99
C PHE A 146 -17.32 8.59 13.01
N LYS A 147 -17.56 8.39 14.31
CA LYS A 147 -16.79 9.06 15.37
C LYS A 147 -15.30 8.70 15.32
N VAL A 148 -14.97 7.44 15.03
CA VAL A 148 -13.58 7.03 14.80
C VAL A 148 -13.00 7.75 13.59
N PHE A 149 -13.70 7.73 12.44
CA PHE A 149 -13.27 8.43 11.23
C PHE A 149 -12.99 9.92 11.49
N MET A 150 -13.96 10.65 12.02
CA MET A 150 -13.85 12.08 12.30
C MET A 150 -12.69 12.41 13.24
N LYS A 151 -12.47 11.61 14.30
CA LYS A 151 -11.35 11.79 15.24
C LYS A 151 -9.98 11.66 14.56
N LYS A 152 -9.91 10.93 13.44
CA LYS A 152 -8.67 10.59 12.75
C LYS A 152 -8.37 11.44 11.51
N LEU A 153 -9.30 12.30 11.11
CA LEU A 153 -9.09 13.31 10.05
C LEU A 153 -8.02 14.32 10.45
N LEU A 154 -7.25 14.80 9.47
CA LEU A 154 -6.28 15.89 9.67
C LEU A 154 -6.95 17.26 9.68
N ASP A 155 -7.94 17.47 8.81
CA ASP A 155 -8.63 18.75 8.70
C ASP A 155 -9.66 18.92 9.84
N SER A 156 -9.41 19.91 10.70
CA SER A 156 -10.28 20.28 11.82
C SER A 156 -11.57 20.96 11.37
N SER A 157 -11.56 21.66 10.23
CA SER A 157 -12.74 22.33 9.66
C SER A 157 -13.72 21.29 9.14
N LEU A 158 -13.26 20.35 8.30
CA LEU A 158 -14.05 19.21 7.84
C LEU A 158 -14.60 18.39 9.01
N ARG A 159 -13.76 18.13 10.03
CA ARG A 159 -14.21 17.44 11.24
C ARG A 159 -15.39 18.15 11.91
N SER A 160 -15.32 19.46 12.05
CA SER A 160 -16.39 20.27 12.66
C SER A 160 -17.66 20.25 11.82
N THR A 161 -17.53 20.37 10.49
CA THR A 161 -18.65 20.28 9.55
C THR A 161 -19.36 18.93 9.66
N LEU A 162 -18.62 17.82 9.68
CA LEU A 162 -19.19 16.48 9.80
C LEU A 162 -19.87 16.24 11.16
N GLN A 163 -19.37 16.85 12.24
CA GLN A 163 -20.00 16.76 13.57
C GLN A 163 -21.35 17.47 13.63
N GLY A 164 -21.54 18.53 12.85
CA GLY A 164 -22.81 19.26 12.76
C GLY A 164 -23.86 18.58 11.86
N GLN A 165 -23.47 17.60 11.04
CA GLN A 165 -24.37 16.94 10.10
C GLN A 165 -24.98 15.64 10.66
N ARG A 166 -26.22 15.36 10.27
CA ARG A 166 -26.89 14.08 10.57
C ARG A 166 -26.58 13.09 9.45
N LEU A 167 -25.58 12.23 9.68
CA LEU A 167 -25.18 11.18 8.75
C LEU A 167 -25.93 9.88 9.08
N HIS A 168 -26.86 9.47 8.21
CA HIS A 168 -27.68 8.27 8.40
C HIS A 168 -27.09 7.04 7.71
N SER A 169 -26.36 7.26 6.61
CA SER A 169 -25.84 6.22 5.74
C SER A 169 -24.34 6.38 5.46
N LEU A 170 -23.72 5.34 4.87
CA LEU A 170 -22.32 5.47 4.41
C LEU A 170 -22.24 6.38 3.20
N GLU A 171 -23.30 6.35 2.39
CA GLU A 171 -23.50 7.10 1.18
C GLU A 171 -23.62 8.61 1.48
N ASP A 172 -24.27 8.98 2.58
CA ASP A 172 -24.37 10.38 3.03
C ASP A 172 -22.97 10.95 3.33
N LEU A 173 -22.16 10.19 4.07
CA LEU A 173 -20.79 10.60 4.39
C LEU A 173 -19.92 10.63 3.14
N GLU A 174 -20.04 9.63 2.27
CA GLU A 174 -19.31 9.58 1.01
C GLU A 174 -19.65 10.80 0.12
N PHE A 175 -20.92 11.16 0.03
CA PHE A 175 -21.38 12.34 -0.71
C PHE A 175 -20.74 13.63 -0.19
N VAL A 176 -20.78 13.86 1.13
CA VAL A 176 -20.18 15.05 1.74
C VAL A 176 -18.67 15.10 1.51
N LEU A 177 -17.99 13.96 1.59
CA LEU A 177 -16.56 13.87 1.34
C LEU A 177 -16.21 14.13 -0.13
N LYS A 178 -17.03 13.67 -1.08
CA LYS A 178 -16.86 14.00 -2.52
C LYS A 178 -16.98 15.50 -2.76
N GLN A 179 -18.02 16.13 -2.21
CA GLN A 179 -18.22 17.57 -2.31
C GLN A 179 -17.05 18.36 -1.69
N TYR A 180 -16.56 17.92 -0.54
CA TYR A 180 -15.37 18.53 0.07
C TYR A 180 -14.14 18.40 -0.85
N VAL A 181 -13.88 17.22 -1.42
CA VAL A 181 -12.73 17.01 -2.31
C VAL A 181 -12.84 17.86 -3.58
N GLU A 182 -14.02 17.94 -4.19
CA GLU A 182 -14.27 18.78 -5.37
C GLU A 182 -14.00 20.27 -5.08
N MET A 183 -14.47 20.78 -3.94
CA MET A 183 -14.26 22.18 -3.54
C MET A 183 -12.78 22.52 -3.28
N HIS A 184 -11.95 21.55 -2.91
CA HIS A 184 -10.53 21.75 -2.57
C HIS A 184 -9.58 21.27 -3.67
N GLN A 185 -10.09 20.90 -4.85
CA GLN A 185 -9.27 20.59 -6.02
C GLN A 185 -8.81 21.84 -6.78
N ASP A 186 -9.55 22.96 -6.68
CA ASP A 186 -9.23 24.21 -7.39
C ASP A 186 -8.05 25.00 -6.76
N ASP A 187 -7.67 24.71 -5.52
CA ASP A 187 -6.55 25.39 -4.85
C ASP A 187 -5.16 24.87 -5.29
N ASP A 188 -5.10 23.76 -6.06
CA ASP A 188 -3.84 23.16 -6.55
C ASP A 188 -3.51 23.57 -8.01
N TYR A 189 -4.35 24.41 -8.63
CA TYR A 189 -3.98 25.16 -9.83
C TYR A 189 -3.40 26.50 -9.41
N GLU A 190 -2.10 26.68 -9.63
CA GLU A 190 -1.42 27.97 -9.70
C GLU A 190 -2.36 29.02 -10.33
N THR A 191 -2.96 29.86 -9.50
CA THR A 191 -3.66 31.04 -9.96
C THR A 191 -2.57 31.92 -10.57
N PRO A 192 -2.51 32.15 -11.89
CA PRO A 192 -1.52 33.04 -12.47
C PRO A 192 -1.77 34.42 -11.85
N PRO A 193 -0.73 35.12 -11.34
CA PRO A 193 -0.93 36.45 -10.80
C PRO A 193 -1.60 37.34 -11.86
N PRO A 194 -2.50 38.26 -11.48
CA PRO A 194 -3.18 39.10 -12.44
C PRO A 194 -2.14 39.80 -13.30
N GLN A 195 -2.18 39.58 -14.62
CA GLN A 195 -1.31 40.29 -15.55
C GLN A 195 -1.67 41.77 -15.49
N THR A 196 -0.90 42.53 -14.72
CA THR A 196 -0.87 43.98 -14.84
C THR A 196 -0.38 44.30 -16.24
N ARG A 197 -1.29 44.79 -17.08
CA ARG A 197 -0.93 45.50 -18.32
C ARG A 197 -0.11 46.72 -17.92
N ILE A 198 1.21 46.58 -17.92
CA ILE A 198 2.12 47.72 -17.87
C ILE A 198 2.49 48.03 -19.31
N SER A 199 1.86 49.09 -19.81
CA SER A 199 2.30 49.83 -20.99
C SER A 199 3.75 50.26 -20.83
N SER A 200 4.56 49.88 -21.82
CA SER A 200 5.75 50.60 -22.31
C SER A 200 6.85 50.98 -21.30
N GLY A 201 7.98 50.28 -21.42
CA GLY A 201 9.31 50.89 -21.39
C GLY A 201 10.04 50.91 -20.05
N LEU A 202 10.93 49.93 -19.84
CA LEU A 202 12.33 50.10 -19.42
C LEU A 202 12.93 48.73 -19.12
N HIS A 203 14.01 48.40 -19.84
CA HIS A 203 14.78 47.17 -19.71
C HIS A 203 15.52 47.17 -18.36
N VAL A 204 15.20 46.22 -17.48
CA VAL A 204 16.00 45.94 -16.28
C VAL A 204 16.59 44.54 -16.42
N ARG A 205 17.91 44.50 -16.60
CA ARG A 205 18.73 43.31 -16.68
C ARG A 205 18.98 42.79 -15.27
N TRP A 206 18.64 41.53 -15.00
CA TRP A 206 18.98 40.85 -13.76
C TRP A 206 20.34 40.16 -13.92
N GLU A 207 21.35 40.63 -13.20
CA GLU A 207 22.61 39.89 -13.01
C GLU A 207 22.49 38.96 -11.81
N VAL A 208 22.86 37.70 -12.01
CA VAL A 208 22.95 36.68 -10.97
C VAL A 208 24.39 36.70 -10.42
N PRO A 209 24.62 36.94 -9.12
CA PRO A 209 25.96 36.84 -8.56
C PRO A 209 26.40 35.38 -8.42
N SER A 210 27.62 35.14 -8.90
CA SER A 210 28.41 33.91 -8.81
C SER A 210 28.67 33.48 -7.36
N GLU A 211 28.67 32.16 -7.18
CA GLU A 211 29.11 31.32 -6.05
C GLU A 211 29.89 31.99 -4.90
N ALA A 212 29.41 31.77 -3.67
CA ALA A 212 30.26 31.73 -2.49
C ALA A 212 29.98 30.44 -1.71
N SER A 213 30.95 29.52 -1.80
CA SER A 213 31.12 28.36 -0.93
C SER A 213 31.31 28.84 0.52
N CYS A 214 30.57 28.25 1.48
CA CYS A 214 31.03 28.10 2.86
C CYS A 214 30.20 27.07 3.63
N GLN A 215 30.91 26.19 4.31
CA GLN A 215 30.46 25.06 5.12
C GLN A 215 29.93 25.53 6.49
N GLY A 216 28.93 24.84 7.05
CA GLY A 216 28.74 24.74 8.51
C GLY A 216 27.86 25.81 9.20
N LEU A 217 26.75 25.34 9.75
CA LEU A 217 25.98 25.78 10.94
C LEU A 217 25.71 27.29 11.19
N ARG A 218 24.40 27.60 11.05
CA ARG A 218 23.63 28.77 11.52
C ARG A 218 23.75 30.07 10.71
N CYS A 219 22.70 30.36 9.94
CA CYS A 219 22.27 31.74 9.68
C CYS A 219 20.79 31.90 10.04
N ALA A 220 20.53 32.71 11.06
CA ALA A 220 19.21 33.07 11.53
C ALA A 220 18.52 34.04 10.55
N LYS A 221 17.27 33.77 10.18
CA LYS A 221 16.42 34.75 9.49
C LYS A 221 15.92 35.77 10.50
N GLN A 222 16.47 36.98 10.51
CA GLN A 222 15.80 38.14 11.11
C GLN A 222 14.99 38.87 10.02
N GLY A 223 13.67 38.68 10.06
CA GLY A 223 12.74 39.52 9.32
C GLY A 223 12.62 40.88 9.99
N ARG A 224 12.60 41.95 9.19
CA ARG A 224 12.22 43.29 9.65
C ARG A 224 11.06 43.77 8.79
N VAL A 225 9.88 43.80 9.39
CA VAL A 225 8.67 44.44 8.86
C VAL A 225 8.80 45.95 9.06
N LYS A 226 8.50 46.74 8.02
CA LYS A 226 8.25 48.19 8.14
C LYS A 226 6.83 48.48 7.63
N PHE A 227 6.00 49.04 8.49
CA PHE A 227 4.77 49.73 8.10
C PHE A 227 5.11 51.18 7.72
N ARG A 228 4.44 51.71 6.70
CA ARG A 228 4.38 53.15 6.41
C ARG A 228 2.95 53.63 6.69
N GLY A 229 2.85 54.76 7.40
CA GLY A 229 1.67 55.62 7.38
C GLY A 229 1.65 56.51 6.14
#